data_AF-A0A970IMK5-F1
#
_entry.id   AF-A0A970IMK5-F1
#
_cell.length_a   1.000
_cell.length_b   1.000
_cell.length_c   1.000
_cell.angle_alpha   90.00
_cell.angle_beta   90.00
_cell.angle_gamma   90.00
#
_symmetry.space_group_name_H-M   'P 1'
#
loop_
_entity.id
_entity.type
_entity.pdbx_description
1 polymer ?
#
loop_
_entity_poly.entity_id
_entity_poly.type
_entity_poly.pdbx_seq_one_letter_code
_entity_poly.pdbx_strand_id
1 'polypeptide(L)' 'MITGDIKNKVDRIWEVFWTGGVVNPLSVIEQITYLLFIRGLDIADSIREKESIVLGIEHKSIFAKNKQHLRWSVFKDLQ' A
#
# COMPACT_ATOMS: atom_id res chain seq x y z
N MET A 1 -4.61 24.00 -5.18
CA MET A 1 -5.08 24.38 -3.83
C MET A 1 -5.43 23.08 -3.11
N ILE A 2 -4.87 22.82 -1.92
CA ILE A 2 -5.28 21.65 -1.10
C ILE A 2 -6.68 21.99 -0.56
N THR A 3 -7.68 21.16 -0.87
CA THR A 3 -9.04 21.35 -0.36
C THR A 3 -9.11 20.97 1.12
N GLY A 4 -10.11 21.48 1.85
CA GLY A 4 -10.32 21.15 3.26
C GLY A 4 -10.39 19.63 3.50
N ASP A 5 -11.00 18.89 2.58
CA ASP A 5 -11.11 17.42 2.66
C ASP A 5 -9.76 16.70 2.62
N ILE A 6 -8.82 17.17 1.80
CA ILE A 6 -7.49 16.57 1.72
C ILE A 6 -6.73 16.83 3.01
N LYS A 7 -6.81 18.07 3.53
CA LYS A 7 -6.19 18.42 4.81
C LYS A 7 -6.73 17.54 5.95
N ASN A 8 -8.05 17.40 6.05
CA ASN A 8 -8.69 16.57 7.08
C ASN A 8 -8.25 15.09 7.01
N LYS A 9 -8.03 14.55 5.80
CA LYS A 9 -7.49 13.19 5.64
C LYS A 9 -6.05 13.07 6.11
N VAL A 10 -5.21 14.06 5.82
CA VAL A 10 -3.82 14.10 6.28
C VAL A 10 -3.76 14.18 7.81
N ASP A 11 -4.54 15.08 8.41
CA ASP A 11 -4.60 15.26 9.85
C ASP A 11 -5.02 13.96 10.56
N ARG A 12 -6.04 13.26 10.03
CA ARG A 12 -6.47 11.96 10.56
C ARG A 12 -5.39 10.89 10.49
N ILE A 13 -4.59 10.84 9.43
CA ILE A 13 -3.47 9.90 9.34
C ILE A 13 -2.46 10.20 10.46
N TRP A 14 -2.14 11.48 10.67
CA TRP A 14 -1.26 11.93 11.75
C TRP A 14 -1.76 11.50 13.12
N GLU A 15 -3.06 11.67 13.41
CA GLU A 15 -3.67 11.24 14.67
C GLU A 15 -3.57 9.72 14.90
N VAL A 16 -3.74 8.91 13.85
CA VAL A 16 -3.62 7.43 13.94
C VAL A 16 -2.20 7.02 14.35
N PHE A 17 -1.17 7.62 13.73
CA PHE A 17 0.21 7.30 14.10
C PHE A 17 0.58 7.81 15.49
N TRP A 18 0.08 8.99 15.88
CA TRP A 18 0.27 9.53 17.22
C TRP A 18 -0.34 8.63 18.30
N THR A 19 -1.59 8.20 18.12
CA THR A 19 -2.28 7.28 19.05
C THR A 19 -1.65 5.88 19.07
N GLY A 20 -1.03 5.46 17.97
CA GLY A 20 -0.24 4.23 17.87
C GLY A 20 1.18 4.31 18.46
N GLY A 21 1.57 5.45 19.06
CA GLY A 21 2.88 5.62 19.71
C GLY A 21 4.03 6.00 18.77
N VAL A 22 3.75 6.26 17.48
CA VAL A 22 4.74 6.77 16.53
C VAL A 22 4.68 8.29 16.51
N VAL A 23 5.48 8.91 17.39
CA VAL A 23 5.47 10.37 17.60
C VAL A 23 6.48 11.11 16.73
N ASN A 24 7.53 10.44 16.23
CA ASN A 24 8.57 11.07 15.42
C ASN A 24 8.04 11.31 13.99
N PRO A 25 7.90 12.57 13.53
CA PRO A 25 7.35 12.88 12.21
C PRO A 25 8.09 12.21 11.06
N LEU A 26 9.42 12.05 11.15
CA LEU A 26 10.21 11.38 10.11
C LEU A 26 9.83 9.90 10.00
N SER A 27 9.66 9.24 11.15
CA SER A 27 9.22 7.84 11.19
C SER A 27 7.81 7.70 10.62
N VAL A 28 6.91 8.66 10.86
CA VAL A 28 5.57 8.59 10.29
C VAL A 28 5.59 8.74 8.77
N ILE A 29 6.38 9.67 8.23
CA ILE A 29 6.58 9.81 6.78
C ILE A 29 7.09 8.49 6.20
N GLU A 30 8.11 7.90 6.81
CA GLU A 30 8.68 6.63 6.39
C GLU A 30 7.65 5.50 6.35
N GLN A 31 6.84 5.34 7.41
CA GLN A 31 5.77 4.32 7.44
C GLN A 31 4.75 4.54 6.32
N ILE A 32 4.31 5.78 6.09
CA ILE A 32 3.40 6.09 4.98
C ILE A 32 4.05 5.74 3.64
N THR A 33 5.32 6.09 3.45
CA THR A 33 6.05 5.77 2.22
C THR A 33 6.12 4.26 1.98
N TYR A 34 6.37 3.45 3.02
CA TYR A 34 6.34 2.00 2.89
C TYR A 34 4.97 1.45 2.49
N LEU A 35 3.89 1.95 3.10
CA LEU A 35 2.52 1.55 2.75
C LEU A 35 2.15 1.94 1.30
N LEU A 36 2.57 3.13 0.86
CA LEU A 36 2.38 3.56 -0.53
C LEU A 36 3.18 2.70 -1.51
N PHE A 37 4.42 2.35 -1.16
CA PHE A 37 5.28 1.54 -1.99
C PHE A 37 4.72 0.12 -2.19
N ILE A 38 4.35 -0.57 -1.11
CA ILE A 38 3.80 -1.93 -1.21
C ILE A 38 2.45 -1.97 -1.91
N ARG A 39 1.62 -0.93 -1.76
CA ARG A 39 0.40 -0.77 -2.55
C ARG A 39 0.71 -0.59 -4.03
N GLY A 40 1.72 0.19 -4.37
CA GLY A 40 2.18 0.35 -5.75
C GLY A 40 2.66 -0.96 -6.37
N LEU A 41 3.43 -1.75 -5.63
CA LEU A 41 3.87 -3.09 -6.07
C LEU A 41 2.69 -4.02 -6.36
N ASP A 42 1.70 -4.05 -5.45
CA ASP A 42 0.52 -4.90 -5.62
C ASP A 42 -0.35 -4.51 -6.83
N ILE A 43 -0.53 -3.20 -7.06
CA ILE A 43 -1.23 -2.71 -8.25
C ILE A 43 -0.48 -3.11 -9.53
N ALA A 44 0.84 -2.90 -9.57
CA ALA A 44 1.66 -3.25 -10.72
C ALA A 44 1.62 -4.75 -11.02
N ASP A 45 1.69 -5.59 -9.99
CA ASP A 45 1.57 -7.05 -10.12
C ASP A 45 0.19 -7.45 -10.66
N SER A 46 -0.87 -6.86 -10.12
CA SER A 46 -2.26 -7.11 -10.57
C SER A 46 -2.50 -6.72 -12.03
N ILE A 47 -1.85 -5.65 -12.51
CA ILE A 47 -1.94 -5.24 -13.91
C ILE A 47 -1.24 -6.29 -14.79
N ARG A 48 -0.01 -6.69 -14.43
CA ARG A 48 0.75 -7.72 -15.16
C ARG A 48 0.03 -9.06 -15.20
N GLU A 49 -0.66 -9.42 -14.11
CA GLU A 49 -1.49 -10.62 -14.05
C GLU A 49 -2.62 -10.58 -15.09
N LYS A 50 -3.35 -9.46 -15.15
CA LYS A 50 -4.42 -9.26 -16.14
C LYS A 50 -3.90 -9.28 -17.57
N GLU A 51 -2.78 -8.61 -17.83
CA GLU A 51 -2.14 -8.62 -19.15
C GLU A 51 -1.71 -10.03 -19.57
N SER A 52 -1.16 -10.81 -18.64
CA SER A 52 -0.73 -12.19 -18.90
C SER A 52 -1.90 -13.09 -19.29
N ILE A 53 -3.06 -12.93 -18.63
CA ILE A 53 -4.30 -13.64 -18.98
C ILE A 53 -4.74 -13.29 -20.41
N VAL A 54 -4.71 -12.00 -20.77
CA VAL A 54 -5.11 -11.54 -22.11
C VAL A 54 -4.17 -12.06 -23.20
N LEU A 55 -2.87 -12.08 -22.92
CA LEU A 55 -1.84 -12.52 -23.87
C LEU A 55 -1.65 -14.06 -23.90
N GLY A 56 -2.25 -14.79 -22.96
CA GLY A 56 -2.08 -16.24 -22.81
C GLY A 56 -0.67 -16.65 -22.41
N ILE A 57 0.07 -15.78 -21.72
CA ILE A 57 1.44 -16.03 -21.25
C ILE A 57 1.47 -16.32 -19.75
N GLU A 58 2.54 -16.95 -19.27
CA GLU A 58 2.73 -17.17 -17.84
C GLU A 58 2.96 -15.84 -17.10
N HIS A 59 2.17 -15.59 -16.04
CA HIS A 59 2.37 -14.45 -15.15
C HIS A 59 3.49 -14.74 -14.15
N LYS A 60 4.58 -13.97 -14.23
CA LYS A 60 5.65 -13.96 -13.22
C LYS A 60 5.41 -12.85 -12.18
N SER A 61 4.78 -13.22 -11.07
CA SER A 61 4.50 -12.29 -9.96
C SER A 61 5.78 -11.73 -9.31
N ILE A 62 5.71 -10.47 -8.90
CA ILE A 62 6.69 -9.78 -8.04
C ILE A 62 6.76 -10.45 -6.67
N PHE A 63 5.65 -11.00 -6.18
CA PHE A 63 5.56 -11.68 -4.91
C PHE A 63 5.83 -13.18 -5.10
N ALA A 64 6.71 -13.75 -4.27
CA ALA A 64 6.96 -15.19 -4.31
C ALA A 64 5.65 -15.99 -4.04
N LYS A 65 5.55 -17.21 -4.58
CA LYS A 65 4.34 -18.05 -4.46
C LYS A 65 3.92 -18.28 -2.99
N ASN A 66 4.87 -18.42 -2.07
CA ASN A 66 4.62 -18.59 -0.63
C ASN A 66 4.49 -17.25 0.15
N LYS A 67 4.54 -16.11 -0.53
CA LYS A 67 4.52 -14.76 0.07
C LYS A 67 3.37 -13.89 -0.44
N GLN A 68 2.35 -14.50 -1.03
CA GLN A 68 1.15 -13.79 -1.52
C GLN A 68 0.38 -13.07 -0.40
N HIS A 69 0.48 -13.54 0.86
CA HIS A 69 -0.08 -12.87 2.03
C HIS A 69 0.54 -11.48 2.32
N LEU A 70 1.68 -11.15 1.70
CA LEU A 70 2.32 -9.84 1.80
C LEU A 70 1.81 -8.84 0.76
N ARG A 71 0.79 -9.17 -0.04
CA ARG A 71 0.17 -8.23 -0.97
C ARG A 71 -0.73 -7.26 -0.22
N TRP A 72 -0.67 -5.98 -0.57
CA TRP A 72 -1.50 -4.94 0.04
C TRP A 72 -2.98 -5.31 0.04
N SER A 73 -3.50 -5.79 -1.09
CA SER A 73 -4.88 -6.26 -1.26
C SER A 73 -5.30 -7.38 -0.30
N VAL A 74 -4.34 -8.15 0.23
CA VAL A 74 -4.59 -9.24 1.17
C VAL A 74 -4.56 -8.75 2.62
N PHE A 75 -3.53 -7.98 3.00
CA PHE A 75 -3.34 -7.64 4.42
C PHE A 75 -4.01 -6.32 4.86
N LYS A 76 -4.46 -5.46 3.93
CA LYS A 76 -5.00 -4.13 4.26
C LYS A 76 -6.20 -4.13 5.21
N ASP A 77 -6.91 -5.27 5.31
CA ASP A 77 -8.09 -5.44 6.15
C ASP A 77 -7.84 -6.43 7.32
N LEU A 78 -6.58 -6.76 7.62
CA LEU A 78 -6.26 -7.55 8.81
C LEU A 78 -6.60 -6.72 10.06
N GLN A 79 -7.47 -7.29 10.90
CA GLN A 79 -7.84 -6.74 12.22
C GLN A 79 -6.72 -6.95 13.24
#